data_AF-A0A7R9B9M8-F1
#
_entry.id   AF-A0A7R9B9M8-F1
#
_cell.length_a   1.000
_cell.length_b   1.000
_cell.length_c   1.000
_cell.angle_alpha   90.00
_cell.angle_beta   90.00
_cell.angle_gamma   90.00
#
_symmetry.space_group_name_H-M   'P 1'
#
loop_
_entity.id
_entity.type
_entity.pdbx_description
1 polymer ?
#
loop_
_entity_poly.entity_id
_entity_poly.type
_entity_poly.pdbx_seq_one_letter_code
_entity_poly.pdbx_strand_id
1 'polypeptide(L)'
;MLCCCVQVVMRTWLPAGEALLQMIAIHLPSPVVAQKYRMEMLYEGPHDDEAAIGVKNCDPNAPLMMYISKMVPTTDKGRFYAFGRVFSGKVCNVLM
;
A
#
# COMPACT_ATOMS: atom_id res chain seq x y z
N MET A 1 34.68 -14.73 16.48
CA MET A 1 33.81 -15.75 17.11
C MET A 1 32.80 -15.14 18.10
N LEU A 2 33.20 -14.21 18.99
CA LEU A 2 32.30 -13.54 19.96
C LEU A 2 31.11 -12.77 19.33
N CYS A 3 31.28 -12.15 18.16
CA CYS A 3 30.25 -11.31 17.53
C CYS A 3 28.99 -12.10 17.09
N CYS A 4 29.14 -13.36 16.65
CA CYS A 4 28.00 -14.19 16.24
C CYS A 4 27.12 -14.61 17.43
N CYS A 5 27.71 -14.82 18.62
CA CYS A 5 26.94 -15.20 19.81
C CYS A 5 25.96 -14.10 20.23
N VAL A 6 26.37 -12.84 20.16
CA VAL A 6 25.51 -11.69 20.48
C VAL A 6 24.33 -11.60 19.51
N GLN A 7 24.55 -11.83 18.21
CA GLN A 7 23.47 -11.80 17.22
C GLN A 7 22.41 -12.88 17.49
N VAL A 8 22.82 -14.09 17.87
CA VAL A 8 21.89 -15.20 18.16
C VAL A 8 21.08 -14.92 19.42
N VAL A 9 21.74 -14.46 20.49
CA VAL A 9 21.06 -14.13 21.75
C VAL A 9 20.06 -12.99 21.55
N MET A 10 20.44 -11.93 20.82
CA MET A 10 19.56 -10.77 20.60
C MET A 10 18.35 -11.10 19.71
N ARG A 11 18.49 -11.97 18.71
CA ARG A 11 17.36 -12.41 17.87
C ARG A 11 16.31 -13.18 18.65
N THR A 12 16.73 -13.98 19.63
CA THR A 12 15.81 -14.77 20.47
C THR A 12 15.21 -13.91 21.59
N TRP A 13 16.01 -13.02 22.17
CA TRP A 13 15.57 -12.21 23.32
C TRP A 13 14.65 -11.06 22.91
N LEU A 14 14.93 -10.41 21.77
CA LEU A 14 14.12 -9.32 21.23
C LEU A 14 13.91 -9.54 19.72
N PRO A 15 12.90 -10.32 19.33
CA PRO A 15 12.54 -10.49 17.94
C PRO A 15 12.03 -9.16 17.37
N ALA A 16 12.91 -8.45 16.66
CA ALA A 16 12.61 -7.13 16.08
C ALA A 16 11.41 -7.17 15.11
N GLY A 17 11.19 -8.29 14.43
CA GLY A 17 10.06 -8.44 13.50
C GLY A 17 8.71 -8.29 14.20
N GLU A 18 8.50 -8.96 15.33
CA GLU A 18 7.27 -8.88 16.12
C GLU A 18 7.06 -7.49 16.70
N ALA A 19 8.13 -6.91 17.28
CA ALA A 19 8.06 -5.57 17.86
C ALA A 19 7.70 -4.50 16.80
N LEU A 20 8.32 -4.57 15.62
CA LEU A 20 8.01 -3.66 14.51
C LEU A 20 6.61 -3.90 13.96
N LEU A 21 6.18 -5.15 13.82
CA LEU A 21 4.84 -5.48 13.33
C LEU A 21 3.76 -4.95 14.28
N GLN A 22 3.93 -5.13 15.59
CA GLN A 22 3.02 -4.59 16.60
C GLN A 22 2.97 -3.06 16.55
N MET A 23 4.13 -2.39 16.45
CA MET A 23 4.19 -0.94 16.34
C MET A 23 3.43 -0.43 15.11
N ILE A 24 3.60 -1.09 13.95
CA ILE A 24 2.89 -0.75 12.73
C ILE A 24 1.38 -0.99 12.89
N ALA A 25 0.98 -2.13 13.45
CA ALA A 25 -0.44 -2.46 13.62
C ALA A 25 -1.18 -1.52 14.58
N ILE A 26 -0.50 -1.03 15.62
CA ILE A 26 -1.10 -0.15 16.64
C ILE A 26 -1.17 1.30 16.16
N HIS A 27 -0.11 1.81 15.53
CA HIS A 27 0.00 3.24 15.23
C HIS A 27 -0.34 3.62 13.79
N LEU A 28 -0.27 2.67 12.85
CA LEU A 28 -0.54 2.98 11.44
C LEU A 28 -2.04 2.78 11.15
N PRO A 29 -2.77 3.84 10.74
CA PRO A 29 -4.18 3.72 10.45
C PRO A 29 -4.41 2.86 9.20
N SER A 30 -5.48 2.08 9.23
CA SER A 30 -5.92 1.30 8.08
C SER A 30 -6.27 2.22 6.89
N PRO A 31 -6.19 1.73 5.64
CA PRO A 31 -6.49 2.55 4.46
C PRO A 31 -7.90 3.14 4.48
N VAL A 32 -8.88 2.45 5.08
CA VAL A 32 -10.27 2.93 5.23
C VAL A 32 -10.35 4.18 6.13
N VAL A 33 -9.49 4.27 7.14
CA VAL A 33 -9.40 5.47 8.00
C VAL A 33 -8.52 6.52 7.34
N ALA A 34 -7.37 6.09 6.80
CA ALA A 34 -6.36 6.97 6.25
C ALA A 34 -6.79 7.70 4.98
N GLN A 35 -7.57 7.06 4.11
CA GLN A 35 -8.02 7.67 2.85
C GLN A 35 -8.99 8.82 3.07
N LYS A 36 -9.78 8.81 4.16
CA LYS A 36 -10.79 9.86 4.40
C LYS A 36 -10.19 11.26 4.46
N TYR A 37 -9.04 11.43 5.11
CA TYR A 37 -8.35 12.71 5.22
C TYR A 37 -7.24 12.90 4.17
N ARG A 38 -6.85 11.82 3.46
CA ARG A 38 -5.85 11.90 2.38
C ARG A 38 -6.45 12.14 1.01
N MET A 39 -7.72 11.81 0.80
CA MET A 39 -8.40 11.97 -0.49
C MET A 39 -8.28 13.42 -0.97
N GLU A 40 -8.50 14.39 -0.09
CA GLU A 40 -8.42 15.83 -0.40
C GLU A 40 -7.06 16.26 -0.94
N MET A 41 -5.98 15.61 -0.52
CA MET A 41 -4.62 15.89 -1.01
C MET A 41 -4.23 15.04 -2.23
N LEU A 42 -4.91 13.92 -2.46
CA LEU A 42 -4.57 12.95 -3.51
C LEU A 42 -5.38 13.14 -4.78
N TYR A 43 -6.55 13.78 -4.70
CA TYR A 43 -7.47 13.93 -5.81
C TYR A 43 -7.66 15.41 -6.13
N GLU A 44 -7.33 15.79 -7.37
CA GLU A 44 -7.38 17.17 -7.85
C GLU A 44 -8.77 17.58 -8.40
N GLY A 45 -9.67 16.61 -8.61
CA GLY A 45 -11.01 16.87 -9.12
C GLY A 45 -12.01 17.31 -8.04
N PRO A 46 -13.30 17.46 -8.41
CA PRO A 46 -14.37 17.81 -7.47
C PRO A 46 -14.51 16.74 -6.37
N HIS A 47 -14.55 17.16 -5.10
CA HIS A 47 -14.67 16.22 -3.98
C HIS A 47 -16.03 15.52 -3.88
N ASP A 48 -17.02 15.99 -4.64
CA ASP A 48 -18.37 15.44 -4.71
C ASP A 48 -18.55 14.42 -5.84
N ASP A 49 -17.51 14.19 -6.66
CA ASP A 49 -17.56 13.20 -7.75
C ASP A 49 -17.57 11.75 -7.21
N GLU A 50 -18.15 10.85 -7.98
CA GLU A 50 -18.23 9.42 -7.65
C GLU A 50 -16.84 8.80 -7.44
N ALA A 51 -15.84 9.27 -8.20
CA ALA A 51 -14.44 8.87 -8.02
C ALA A 51 -13.85 9.36 -6.69
N ALA A 52 -14.10 10.61 -6.31
CA ALA A 52 -13.64 11.17 -5.04
C ALA A 52 -14.27 10.46 -3.84
N ILE A 53 -15.58 10.18 -3.91
CA ILE A 53 -16.33 9.45 -2.89
C ILE A 53 -15.82 8.01 -2.79
N GLY A 54 -15.59 7.34 -3.92
CA GLY A 54 -15.02 6.00 -3.97
C GLY A 54 -13.65 5.91 -3.30
N VAL A 55 -12.76 6.86 -3.60
CA VAL A 55 -11.42 6.97 -2.99
C VAL A 55 -11.51 7.28 -1.50
N LYS A 56 -12.44 8.14 -1.07
CA LYS A 56 -12.64 8.51 0.34
C LYS A 56 -13.11 7.33 1.18
N ASN A 57 -13.98 6.49 0.62
CA ASN A 57 -14.60 5.36 1.30
C ASN A 57 -13.84 4.03 1.15
N CYS A 58 -12.77 3.98 0.35
CA CYS A 58 -12.07 2.74 0.01
C CYS A 58 -13.01 1.68 -0.61
N ASP A 59 -14.00 2.10 -1.39
CA ASP A 59 -15.06 1.21 -1.86
C ASP A 59 -14.55 0.33 -3.02
N PRO A 60 -14.59 -1.01 -2.89
CA PRO A 60 -14.10 -1.90 -3.93
C PRO A 60 -15.11 -2.09 -5.10
N ASN A 61 -16.33 -1.54 -5.01
CA ASN A 61 -17.34 -1.57 -6.09
C ASN A 61 -17.53 -0.22 -6.80
N ALA A 62 -16.93 0.84 -6.27
CA ALA A 62 -16.87 2.16 -6.89
C ALA A 62 -15.96 2.16 -8.15
N PRO A 63 -15.96 3.24 -8.96
CA PRO A 63 -15.07 3.37 -10.11
C PRO A 63 -13.61 3.06 -9.77
N LEU A 64 -12.92 2.38 -10.69
CA LEU A 64 -11.52 1.97 -10.52
C LEU A 64 -10.59 3.18 -10.54
N MET A 65 -9.96 3.46 -9.39
CA MET A 65 -8.97 4.52 -9.23
C MET A 65 -7.66 3.91 -8.74
N MET A 66 -6.58 4.08 -9.51
CA MET A 66 -5.24 3.58 -9.18
C MET A 66 -4.19 4.66 -9.45
N TYR A 67 -3.20 4.75 -8.57
CA TYR A 67 -2.02 5.57 -8.78
C TYR A 67 -0.80 4.69 -9.06
N ILE A 68 -0.12 4.94 -10.16
CA ILE A 68 1.14 4.28 -10.52
C ILE A 68 2.30 5.11 -9.95
N SER A 69 3.06 4.51 -9.05
CA SER A 69 4.18 5.15 -8.36
C SER A 69 5.51 4.95 -9.08
N LYS A 70 5.71 3.78 -9.71
CA LYS A 70 6.97 3.44 -10.37
C LYS A 70 6.76 2.40 -11.46
N MET A 71 7.50 2.52 -12.54
CA MET A 71 7.64 1.48 -13.56
C MET A 71 8.86 0.61 -13.19
N VAL A 72 8.65 -0.69 -13.03
CA VAL A 72 9.70 -1.67 -12.71
C VAL A 72 10.07 -2.40 -14.00
N PRO A 73 11.34 -2.36 -14.44
CA PRO A 73 11.76 -3.05 -15.65
C PRO A 73 11.71 -4.57 -15.46
N THR A 74 11.28 -5.28 -16.49
CA THR A 74 11.35 -6.75 -16.52
C THR A 74 12.66 -7.24 -17.12
N THR A 75 13.01 -8.50 -16.87
CA THR A 75 14.14 -9.18 -17.53
C THR A 75 13.98 -9.22 -19.04
N ASP A 76 12.74 -9.27 -19.52
CA ASP A 76 12.40 -9.18 -20.93
C ASP A 76 12.54 -7.74 -21.42
N LYS A 77 13.44 -7.51 -22.38
CA LYS A 77 13.67 -6.19 -22.97
C LYS A 77 12.37 -5.62 -23.54
N GLY A 78 11.95 -4.47 -23.01
CA GLY A 78 10.84 -3.67 -23.55
C GLY A 78 9.51 -3.78 -22.81
N ARG A 79 9.40 -4.58 -21.74
CA ARG A 79 8.22 -4.61 -20.87
C ARG A 79 8.53 -3.98 -19.51
N PHE A 80 7.52 -3.33 -18.94
CA PHE A 80 7.60 -2.69 -17.64
C PHE A 80 6.35 -3.03 -16.83
N TYR A 81 6.53 -3.39 -15.57
CA TYR A 81 5.43 -3.53 -14.62
C TYR A 81 5.11 -2.16 -14.00
N ALA A 82 3.85 -1.76 -14.07
CA ALA A 82 3.36 -0.59 -13.35
C ALA A 82 3.13 -0.98 -11.89
N PHE A 83 3.95 -0.44 -10.99
CA PHE A 83 3.79 -0.60 -9.54
C PHE A 83 3.00 0.57 -8.97
N GLY A 84 1.88 0.27 -8.35
CA GLY A 84 0.95 1.28 -7.87
C GLY A 84 0.01 0.78 -6.80
N ARG A 85 -0.85 1.69 -6.33
CA ARG A 85 -1.86 1.43 -5.32
C ARG A 85 -3.25 1.67 -5.90
N VAL A 86 -4.16 0.74 -5.65
CA VAL A 86 -5.60 0.92 -5.90
C VAL A 86 -6.21 1.68 -4.72
N PHE A 87 -6.93 2.75 -5.03
CA PHE A 87 -7.64 3.60 -4.07
C PHE A 87 -9.14 3.32 -4.03
N SER A 88 -9.73 2.94 -5.16
CA SER A 88 -11.15 2.63 -5.32
C SER A 88 -11.32 1.58 -6.41
N GLY A 89 -12.36 0.74 -6.31
CA GLY A 89 -12.68 -0.31 -7.26
C GLY A 89 -11.77 -1.55 -7.15
N LYS A 90 -11.95 -2.47 -8.10
CA LYS A 90 -11.17 -3.71 -8.24
C LYS A 90 -10.50 -3.73 -9.60
N VAL A 91 -9.20 -4.04 -9.62
CA VAL A 91 -8.51 -4.36 -10.87
C VAL A 91 -8.85 -5.80 -11.22
N CYS A 92 -9.57 -5.99 -12.31
CA CYS A 92 -9.80 -7.30 -12.90
C CYS A 92 -9.07 -7.36 -14.23
N ASN A 93 -8.47 -8.52 -14.54
CA ASN A 93 -7.90 -8.74 -15.86
C ASN A 93 -9.06 -9.04 -16.82
N VAL A 94 -9.25 -8.23 -17.87
CA VAL A 94 -10.34 -8.43 -18.87
C VAL A 94 -9.79 -9.01 -20.19
N LEU A 95 -8.65 -9.70 -20.14
CA LEU A 95 -8.14 -10.47 -21.26
C LEU A 95 -7.66 -11.85 -20.76
N MET A 96 -8.52 -12.83 -21.08
CA MET A 96 -8.41 -14.30 -20.97
C MET A 96 -8.65 -14.95 -19.60
#